data_AF-A0A564Y9D5-F1
#
_entry.id   AF-A0A564Y9D5-F1
#
_cell.length_a   1.000
_cell.length_b   1.000
_cell.length_c   1.000
_cell.angle_alpha   90.00
_cell.angle_beta   90.00
_cell.angle_gamma   90.00
#
_symmetry.space_group_name_H-M   'P 1'
#
loop_
_entity.id
_entity.type
_entity.pdbx_description
1 polymer ?
#
loop_
_entity_poly.entity_id
_entity_poly.type
_entity_poly.pdbx_seq_one_letter_code
_entity_poly.pdbx_strand_id
1 'polypeptide(L)'
;DITVGGRCKCNGHANRCIRDRIVKKDPSGEEVVTWGPLRCDCQHNTVGADCERCAPGYLDRPWARATNEDANVCKACECNLHSNTCTF
;
A
#
# COMPACT_ATOMS: atom_id res chain seq x y z
N ASP A 1 34.09 4.96 -7.27
CA ASP A 1 32.71 5.40 -7.02
C ASP A 1 31.77 4.23 -7.33
N ILE A 2 30.75 4.00 -6.50
CA ILE A 2 29.79 2.89 -6.68
C ILE A 2 28.39 3.49 -6.68
N THR A 3 27.69 3.34 -7.80
CA THR A 3 26.29 3.74 -7.94
C THR A 3 25.42 2.50 -8.14
N VAL A 4 24.31 2.43 -7.42
CA VAL A 4 23.32 1.35 -7.54
C VAL A 4 21.98 1.94 -7.96
N GLY A 5 21.57 1.66 -9.19
CA GLY A 5 20.25 2.05 -9.71
C GLY A 5 19.16 1.08 -9.25
N GLY A 6 18.00 1.61 -8.86
CA GLY A 6 16.87 0.81 -8.41
C GLY A 6 15.57 1.60 -8.38
N ARG A 7 14.48 0.88 -8.12
CA ARG A 7 13.14 1.44 -7.88
C ARG A 7 12.46 0.66 -6.77
N CYS A 8 11.47 1.26 -6.13
CA CYS A 8 10.65 0.53 -5.19
C CYS A 8 9.92 -0.64 -5.86
N LYS A 9 9.80 -1.75 -5.15
CA LYS A 9 9.02 -2.90 -5.57
C LYS A 9 7.57 -2.72 -5.12
N CYS A 10 6.72 -2.20 -5.99
CA CYS A 10 5.30 -1.99 -5.68
C CYS A 10 4.35 -2.96 -6.39
N ASN A 11 4.89 -4.07 -6.93
CA ASN A 11 4.13 -5.09 -7.68
C ASN A 11 3.27 -4.53 -8.84
N GLY A 12 3.61 -3.35 -9.37
CA GLY A 12 2.85 -2.65 -10.40
C GLY A 12 1.56 -1.95 -9.90
N HIS A 13 1.35 -1.88 -8.59
CA HIS A 13 0.19 -1.21 -7.98
C HIS A 13 0.51 0.17 -7.38
N ALA A 14 1.70 0.73 -7.63
CA ALA A 14 2.00 2.13 -7.30
C ALA A 14 2.99 2.70 -8.30
N ASN A 15 2.88 4.01 -8.54
CA ASN A 15 3.81 4.77 -9.38
C ASN A 15 4.80 5.62 -8.57
N ARG A 16 4.67 5.65 -7.24
CA ARG A 16 5.57 6.39 -6.34
C ARG A 16 5.66 5.71 -4.96
N CYS A 17 6.68 6.13 -4.21
CA CYS A 17 6.87 5.74 -2.82
C CYS A 17 6.87 6.98 -1.94
N ILE A 18 6.38 6.80 -0.72
CA ILE A 18 6.24 7.85 0.27
C ILE A 18 6.86 7.40 1.60
N ARG A 19 7.19 8.39 2.43
CA ARG A 19 7.53 8.18 3.84
C ARG A 19 6.50 8.91 4.67
N ASP A 20 5.96 8.23 5.67
CA ASP A 20 5.00 8.85 6.57
C ASP A 20 5.69 9.91 7.42
N ARG A 21 5.11 11.11 7.49
CA ARG A 21 5.59 12.18 8.37
C ARG A 21 5.07 11.90 9.78
N ILE A 22 5.97 11.59 10.70
CA ILE A 22 5.64 11.28 12.09
C ILE A 22 5.99 12.51 12.93
N VAL A 23 4.97 13.18 13.45
CA VAL A 23 5.12 14.34 14.35
C VAL A 23 4.87 13.87 15.77
N LYS A 24 5.84 14.08 16.66
CA LYS A 24 5.72 13.81 18.10
C LYS A 24 6.07 15.07 18.87
N LYS A 25 5.46 15.29 20.03
CA LYS A 25 5.90 16.33 20.95
C LYS A 25 6.94 15.75 21.90
N ASP A 26 8.04 16.46 22.07
CA ASP A 26 9.02 16.13 23.11
C ASP A 26 8.48 16.55 24.50
N PRO A 27 9.21 16.26 25.60
CA PRO A 27 8.82 16.70 26.94
C PRO A 27 8.77 18.22 27.14
N SER A 28 9.43 19.01 26.28
CA SER A 28 9.39 20.48 26.31
C SER A 28 8.17 21.06 25.57
N GLY A 29 7.44 20.20 24.83
CA GLY A 29 6.28 20.57 24.03
C GLY A 29 6.61 20.93 22.58
N GLU A 30 7.87 20.81 22.17
CA GLU A 30 8.34 21.06 20.80
C GLU A 30 8.00 19.91 19.86
N GLU A 31 7.60 20.23 18.63
CA GLU A 31 7.34 19.22 17.60
C GLU A 31 8.63 18.64 17.02
N VAL A 32 8.87 17.37 17.27
CA VAL A 32 9.93 16.58 16.64
C VAL A 32 9.35 15.82 15.46
N VAL A 33 9.88 16.12 14.27
CA VAL A 33 9.48 15.46 13.02
C VAL A 33 10.45 14.32 12.72
N THR A 34 9.92 13.11 12.61
CA THR A 34 10.64 11.92 12.14
C THR A 34 9.94 11.35 10.91
N TRP A 35 10.62 10.48 10.17
CA TRP A 35 10.09 9.88 8.95
C TRP A 35 9.95 8.37 9.13
N GLY A 36 8.80 7.85 8.73
CA GLY A 36 8.55 6.41 8.68
C GLY A 36 9.38 5.70 7.60
N PRO A 37 9.30 4.35 7.55
CA PRO A 37 9.93 3.58 6.49
C PRO A 37 9.38 3.98 5.11
N LEU A 38 10.21 3.80 4.07
CA LEU A 38 9.77 3.99 2.70
C LEU A 38 8.76 2.89 2.34
N ARG A 39 7.59 3.28 1.84
CA ARG A 39 6.55 2.36 1.38
C ARG A 39 5.93 2.83 0.08
N CYS A 40 5.32 1.92 -0.65
CA CYS A 40 4.55 2.25 -1.84
C CYS A 40 3.29 3.05 -1.50
N ASP A 41 2.94 3.99 -2.38
CA ASP A 41 1.64 4.68 -2.35
C ASP A 41 0.62 3.85 -3.14
N CYS A 42 0.13 2.78 -2.50
CA CYS A 42 -0.64 1.73 -3.17
C CYS A 42 -1.96 2.23 -3.78
N GLN A 43 -2.22 1.74 -4.99
CA GLN A 43 -3.43 1.92 -5.77
C GLN A 43 -4.10 0.54 -5.98
N HIS A 44 -5.06 0.44 -6.89
CA HIS A 44 -5.66 -0.83 -7.30
C HIS A 44 -6.28 -1.64 -6.13
N ASN A 45 -6.73 -0.94 -5.08
CA ASN A 45 -7.27 -1.52 -3.84
C ASN A 45 -6.31 -2.49 -3.13
N THR A 46 -5.01 -2.26 -3.28
CA THR A 46 -3.96 -3.01 -2.60
C THR A 46 -3.41 -2.25 -1.39
N VAL A 47 -2.84 -2.97 -0.44
CA VAL A 47 -2.19 -2.43 0.76
C VAL A 47 -0.93 -3.25 1.08
N GLY A 48 -0.13 -2.75 2.02
CA GLY A 48 1.18 -3.34 2.36
C GLY A 48 2.33 -2.43 1.95
N ALA A 49 3.55 -2.78 2.36
CA ALA A 49 4.73 -1.95 2.06
C ALA A 49 5.07 -1.98 0.55
N ASP A 50 4.80 -3.13 -0.09
CA ASP A 50 5.06 -3.42 -1.49
C ASP A 50 3.75 -3.56 -2.30
N CYS A 51 2.60 -3.26 -1.70
CA CYS A 51 1.27 -3.52 -2.27
C CYS A 51 0.99 -5.02 -2.50
N GLU A 52 1.43 -5.85 -1.55
CA GLU A 52 1.46 -7.32 -1.63
C GLU A 52 0.17 -8.03 -1.22
N ARG A 53 -0.89 -7.28 -0.88
CA ARG A 53 -2.18 -7.84 -0.46
C ARG A 53 -3.33 -6.91 -0.82
N CYS A 54 -4.54 -7.45 -0.91
CA CYS A 54 -5.74 -6.65 -1.07
C CYS A 54 -6.11 -5.90 0.22
N ALA A 55 -6.69 -4.73 0.07
CA ALA A 55 -7.29 -3.99 1.17
C ALA A 55 -8.44 -4.79 1.80
N PRO A 56 -8.72 -4.64 3.11
CA PRO A 56 -9.94 -5.16 3.71
C PRO A 56 -11.17 -4.70 2.92
N GLY A 57 -12.11 -5.62 2.68
CA GLY A 57 -13.30 -5.37 1.86
C GLY A 57 -13.08 -5.53 0.35
N TYR A 58 -11.86 -5.81 -0.11
CA TYR A 58 -11.53 -6.05 -1.53
C TYR A 58 -10.99 -7.46 -1.80
N LEU A 59 -11.63 -8.48 -1.22
CA LEU A 59 -11.15 -9.86 -1.22
C LEU A 59 -12.01 -10.80 -2.10
N ASP A 60 -12.80 -10.26 -3.03
CA ASP A 60 -13.68 -11.01 -3.94
C ASP A 60 -12.91 -11.77 -5.05
N ARG A 61 -11.59 -11.58 -5.13
CA ARG A 61 -10.68 -12.43 -5.88
C ARG A 61 -9.31 -12.50 -5.21
N PRO A 62 -8.52 -13.56 -5.47
CA PRO A 62 -7.13 -13.62 -5.01
C PRO A 62 -6.31 -12.42 -5.52
N TRP A 63 -5.36 -11.98 -4.71
CA TRP A 63 -4.37 -10.97 -5.11
C TRP A 63 -3.44 -11.50 -6.20
N ALA A 64 -3.06 -10.63 -7.14
CA ALA A 64 -2.03 -10.90 -8.14
C ALA A 64 -1.30 -9.59 -8.49
N ARG A 65 -0.03 -9.68 -8.91
CA ARG A 65 0.73 -8.51 -9.39
C ARG A 65 0.12 -7.97 -10.67
N ALA A 66 0.20 -6.67 -10.91
CA ALA A 66 -0.15 -6.09 -12.20
C ALA A 66 0.81 -6.59 -13.31
N THR A 67 0.26 -6.82 -14.49
CA THR A 67 0.99 -7.11 -15.73
C THR A 67 0.76 -5.99 -16.74
N ASN A 68 1.29 -6.12 -17.96
CA ASN A 68 1.02 -5.15 -19.01
C ASN A 68 -0.41 -5.28 -19.55
N GLU A 69 -1.03 -6.44 -19.36
CA GLU A 69 -2.35 -6.81 -19.88
C GLU A 69 -3.47 -6.54 -18.87
N ASP A 70 -3.22 -6.76 -17.57
CA ASP A 70 -4.20 -6.55 -16.50
C ASP A 70 -3.55 -5.89 -15.27
N ALA A 71 -4.18 -4.83 -14.77
CA ALA A 71 -3.78 -4.17 -13.53
C ALA A 71 -3.99 -5.03 -12.28
N ASN A 72 -4.74 -6.14 -12.39
CA ASN A 72 -5.05 -7.08 -11.33
C ASN A 72 -5.60 -6.40 -10.07
N VAL A 73 -6.49 -5.41 -10.28
CA VAL A 73 -7.15 -4.64 -9.22
C VAL A 73 -7.93 -5.54 -8.25
N CYS A 74 -7.72 -5.39 -6.95
CA CYS A 74 -8.50 -6.12 -5.96
C CYS A 74 -9.98 -5.72 -6.02
N LYS A 75 -10.88 -6.69 -5.94
CA LYS A 75 -12.33 -6.50 -6.17
C LYS A 75 -13.09 -6.44 -4.86
N ALA A 76 -14.01 -5.47 -4.76
CA ALA A 76 -14.86 -5.28 -3.60
C ALA A 76 -15.71 -6.52 -3.32
N CYS A 77 -15.85 -6.90 -2.06
CA CYS A 77 -16.75 -7.97 -1.63
C CYS A 77 -18.21 -7.59 -1.93
N GLU A 78 -18.95 -8.47 -2.62
CA GLU A 78 -20.40 -8.32 -2.77
C GLU A 78 -21.13 -9.07 -1.64
N CYS A 79 -21.38 -8.36 -0.55
CA CYS A 79 -22.10 -8.89 0.61
C CYS A 79 -23.50 -8.28 0.79
N ASN A 80 -24.05 -7.63 -0.25
CA ASN A 80 -25.35 -6.94 -0.21
C ASN A 80 -25.48 -5.97 0.97
N LEU A 81 -24.40 -5.24 1.29
CA LEU A 81 -24.31 -4.32 2.45
C LEU A 81 -24.51 -4.98 3.83
N HIS A 82 -24.51 -6.31 3.91
CA HIS A 82 -24.62 -7.04 5.19
C HIS A 82 -23.26 -7.34 5.84
N SER A 83 -22.16 -7.16 5.10
CA SER A 83 -20.80 -7.28 5.62
C SER A 83 -19.87 -6.34 4.87
N ASN A 84 -18.82 -5.89 5.55
CA ASN A 84 -17.66 -5.22 4.96
C ASN A 84 -16.42 -6.13 4.92
N THR A 85 -16.55 -7.37 5.36
CA THR A 85 -15.49 -8.39 5.36
C THR A 85 -15.92 -9.61 4.55
N CYS A 86 -15.01 -10.07 3.70
CA CYS A 86 -15.07 -11.38 3.05
C CYS A 86 -13.66 -11.98 3.03
N THR A 87 -13.55 -13.29 2.88
CA THR A 87 -12.27 -14.00 2.78
C THR A 87 -12.29 -14.91 1.57
N PHE A 88 -11.13 -15.10 0.94
CA PHE A 88 -10.89 -16.19 -0.01
C PHE A 88 -10.39 -17.43 0.74
#